data_AF-A0A1F7Y0D0-F1
#
_entry.id   AF-A0A1F7Y0D0-F1
#
_cell.length_a   1.000
_cell.length_b   1.000
_cell.length_c   1.000
_cell.angle_alpha   90.00
_cell.angle_beta   90.00
_cell.angle_gamma   90.00
#
_symmetry.space_group_name_H-M   'P 1'
#
loop_
_entity.id
_entity.type
_entity.pdbx_description
1 polymer ?
#
loop_
_entity_poly.entity_id
_entity_poly.type
_entity_poly.pdbx_seq_one_letter_code
_entity_poly.pdbx_strand_id
1 'polypeptide(L)'
;MKKDKSKRKVSFKENKDKLFFYSACAVIIIIALSLFNFSLFIYPKKTVKTQDNVQSKDEIFYWEGFVREHPSYIAGWLELAKSYYKIGEFALAQSALQNAESIDPNSEDLKSLKTKFNN
;
A
#
# COMPACT_ATOMS: atom_id res chain seq x y z
N MET A 1 -26.46 1.82 71.71
CA MET A 1 -25.85 1.33 70.45
C MET A 1 -25.68 2.46 69.43
N LYS A 2 -24.58 3.23 69.48
CA LYS A 2 -24.20 4.14 68.38
C LYS A 2 -23.36 3.34 67.37
N LYS A 3 -23.99 2.86 66.29
CA LYS A 3 -23.24 2.21 65.21
C LYS A 3 -22.28 3.21 64.57
N ASP A 4 -21.02 2.83 64.54
CA ASP A 4 -19.86 3.50 63.98
C ASP A 4 -20.10 3.90 62.50
N LYS A 5 -20.62 5.12 62.30
CA LYS A 5 -20.87 5.72 60.98
C LYS A 5 -19.56 6.16 60.30
N SER A 6 -18.44 6.19 61.04
CA SER A 6 -17.13 6.62 60.54
C SER A 6 -16.52 5.56 59.62
N LYS A 7 -16.45 4.30 60.08
CA LYS A 7 -15.90 3.18 59.29
C LYS A 7 -16.63 2.96 57.95
N ARG A 8 -17.95 3.18 57.92
CA ARG A 8 -18.78 2.98 56.73
C ARG A 8 -18.55 4.04 55.63
N LYS A 9 -18.15 5.26 56.00
CA LYS A 9 -17.81 6.33 55.05
C LYS A 9 -16.41 6.13 54.46
N VAL A 10 -15.46 5.64 55.25
CA VAL A 10 -14.09 5.36 54.82
C VAL A 10 -14.06 4.22 53.80
N SER A 11 -14.74 3.09 54.07
CA SER A 11 -14.76 1.95 53.12
C SER A 11 -15.48 2.26 51.80
N PHE A 12 -16.47 3.16 51.81
CA PHE A 12 -17.18 3.59 50.61
C PHE A 12 -16.35 4.55 49.75
N LYS A 13 -15.51 5.38 50.38
CA LYS A 13 -14.58 6.27 49.69
C LYS A 13 -13.43 5.46 49.05
N GLU A 14 -12.84 4.52 49.79
CA GLU A 14 -11.80 3.63 49.25
C GLU A 14 -12.28 2.79 48.05
N ASN A 15 -13.53 2.32 48.07
CA ASN A 15 -14.09 1.58 46.94
C ASN A 15 -14.35 2.48 45.72
N LYS A 16 -14.69 3.76 45.92
CA LYS A 16 -14.83 4.73 44.82
C LYS A 16 -13.48 5.09 44.21
N ASP A 17 -12.45 5.25 45.03
CA ASP A 17 -11.10 5.55 44.57
C ASP A 17 -10.52 4.37 43.77
N LYS A 18 -10.76 3.13 44.22
CA LYS A 18 -10.42 1.91 43.47
C LYS A 18 -11.22 1.79 42.16
N LEU A 19 -12.53 2.07 42.19
CA LEU A 19 -13.39 2.03 41.01
C LEU A 19 -12.95 3.07 39.95
N PHE A 20 -12.58 4.26 40.40
CA PHE A 20 -12.04 5.31 39.55
C PHE A 20 -10.68 4.90 38.96
N PHE A 21 -9.82 4.26 39.76
CA PHE A 21 -8.54 3.74 39.30
C PHE A 21 -8.70 2.65 38.21
N TYR A 22 -9.59 1.68 38.42
CA TYR A 22 -9.88 0.66 37.41
C TYR A 22 -10.48 1.25 36.13
N SER A 23 -11.38 2.22 36.28
CA SER A 23 -11.96 2.96 35.15
C SER A 23 -10.88 3.70 34.35
N ALA A 24 -9.95 4.38 35.02
CA ALA A 24 -8.84 5.08 34.38
C ALA A 24 -7.91 4.10 33.63
N CYS A 25 -7.57 2.96 34.24
CA CYS A 25 -6.77 1.92 33.59
C CYS A 25 -7.45 1.36 32.34
N ALA A 26 -8.77 1.12 32.39
CA ALA A 26 -9.52 0.64 31.24
C ALA A 26 -9.50 1.64 30.07
N VAL A 27 -9.66 2.93 30.35
CA VAL A 27 -9.59 3.99 29.33
C VAL A 27 -8.20 4.05 28.70
N ILE A 28 -7.14 3.95 29.50
CA ILE A 28 -5.75 3.93 28.99
C ILE A 28 -5.52 2.74 28.07
N ILE A 29 -6.02 1.55 28.43
CA ILE A 29 -5.92 0.34 27.61
C ILE A 29 -6.65 0.53 26.27
N ILE A 30 -7.87 1.09 26.30
CA ILE A 30 -8.64 1.36 25.08
C ILE A 30 -7.91 2.36 24.18
N ILE A 31 -7.32 3.41 24.75
CA ILE A 31 -6.52 4.39 23.99
C ILE A 31 -5.28 3.72 23.40
N ALA A 32 -4.55 2.91 24.17
CA ALA A 32 -3.37 2.19 23.69
C ALA A 32 -3.71 1.22 22.54
N LEU A 33 -4.81 0.46 22.67
CA LEU A 33 -5.30 -0.43 21.61
C LEU A 33 -5.76 0.35 20.38
N SER A 34 -6.41 1.50 20.57
CA SER A 34 -6.85 2.36 19.47
C SER A 34 -5.67 2.96 18.72
N LEU A 35 -4.64 3.43 19.43
CA LEU A 35 -3.40 3.92 18.85
C LEU A 35 -2.63 2.81 18.15
N PHE A 36 -2.62 1.59 18.68
CA PHE A 36 -2.00 0.44 18.04
C PHE A 36 -2.74 0.03 16.75
N ASN A 37 -4.07 -0.04 16.80
CA ASN A 37 -4.90 -0.31 15.62
C ASN A 37 -4.77 0.80 14.56
N PHE A 38 -4.74 2.05 14.99
CA PHE A 38 -4.53 3.20 14.11
C PHE A 38 -3.11 3.21 13.55
N SER A 39 -2.12 2.81 14.34
CA SER A 39 -0.75 2.58 13.87
C SER A 39 -0.75 1.48 12.81
N LEU A 40 -1.49 0.37 12.94
CA LEU A 40 -1.60 -0.62 11.86
C LEU A 40 -2.28 -0.07 10.59
N PHE A 41 -3.21 0.86 10.75
CA PHE A 41 -3.90 1.52 9.63
C PHE A 41 -3.02 2.56 8.91
N ILE A 42 -2.25 3.35 9.67
CA ILE A 42 -1.37 4.41 9.17
C ILE A 42 0.03 3.92 8.84
N TYR A 43 0.50 2.83 9.45
CA TYR A 43 1.71 2.16 8.98
C TYR A 43 1.44 1.88 7.51
N PRO A 44 2.17 2.53 6.60
CA PRO A 44 2.02 2.21 5.20
C PRO A 44 2.37 0.74 5.14
N LYS A 45 1.35 -0.09 4.92
CA LYS A 45 1.53 -1.46 4.49
C LYS A 45 2.58 -1.32 3.40
N LYS A 46 3.76 -1.92 3.56
CA LYS A 46 4.80 -1.98 2.51
C LYS A 46 4.24 -2.85 1.37
N THR A 47 3.20 -2.36 0.72
CA THR A 47 2.43 -2.99 -0.35
C THR A 47 2.16 -2.00 -1.47
N VAL A 48 2.97 -0.95 -1.60
CA VAL A 48 2.95 -0.05 -2.77
C VAL A 48 4.32 0.00 -3.47
N LYS A 49 5.30 -0.81 -3.02
CA LYS A 49 6.57 -1.01 -3.75
C LYS A 49 7.08 -2.45 -3.77
N THR A 50 6.42 -3.39 -3.08
CA THR A 50 6.89 -4.78 -2.97
C THR A 50 5.93 -5.77 -3.63
N GLN A 51 4.61 -5.62 -3.48
CA GLN A 51 3.65 -6.44 -4.24
C GLN A 51 3.51 -5.97 -5.69
N ASP A 52 3.37 -4.66 -5.93
CA ASP A 52 3.38 -4.12 -7.29
C ASP A 52 4.70 -4.43 -8.01
N ASN A 53 5.84 -4.39 -7.32
CA ASN A 53 7.13 -4.69 -7.94
C ASN A 53 7.31 -6.19 -8.22
N VAL A 54 6.81 -7.09 -7.37
CA VAL A 54 6.84 -8.54 -7.63
C VAL A 54 5.91 -8.89 -8.80
N GLN A 55 4.66 -8.40 -8.78
CA GLN A 55 3.72 -8.64 -9.88
C GLN A 55 4.19 -7.99 -11.20
N SER A 56 4.76 -6.79 -11.13
CA SER A 56 5.33 -6.13 -12.32
C SER A 56 6.56 -6.86 -12.84
N LYS A 57 7.37 -7.50 -11.98
CA LYS A 57 8.52 -8.30 -12.42
C LYS A 57 8.08 -9.57 -13.15
N ASP A 58 7.06 -10.25 -12.64
CA ASP A 58 6.50 -11.42 -13.33
C ASP A 58 5.89 -11.03 -14.68
N GLU A 59 5.19 -9.88 -14.73
CA GLU A 59 4.63 -9.31 -15.95
C GLU A 59 5.73 -8.96 -16.98
N ILE A 60 6.82 -8.32 -16.53
CA ILE A 60 7.98 -8.02 -17.39
C ILE A 60 8.59 -9.31 -17.94
N PHE A 61 8.85 -10.31 -17.10
CA PHE A 61 9.46 -11.55 -17.53
C PHE A 61 8.62 -12.27 -18.61
N TYR A 62 7.29 -12.29 -18.42
CA TYR A 62 6.37 -12.82 -19.41
C TYR A 62 6.47 -12.06 -20.75
N TRP A 63 6.36 -10.72 -20.71
CA TRP A 63 6.38 -9.91 -21.92
C TRP A 63 7.72 -9.96 -22.65
N GLU A 64 8.85 -10.01 -21.93
CA GLU A 64 10.18 -10.17 -22.54
C GLU A 64 10.32 -11.50 -23.30
N GLY A 65 9.78 -12.59 -22.74
CA GLY A 65 9.71 -13.87 -23.44
C GLY A 65 8.80 -13.78 -24.67
N PHE A 66 7.62 -13.19 -24.50
CA PHE A 66 6.63 -13.07 -25.55
C PHE A 66 7.14 -12.27 -26.76
N VAL A 67 7.74 -11.09 -26.54
CA VAL A 67 8.26 -10.27 -27.65
C VAL A 67 9.49 -10.89 -28.32
N ARG A 68 10.20 -11.79 -27.63
CA ARG A 68 11.30 -12.56 -28.24
C ARG A 68 10.79 -13.61 -29.22
N GLU A 69 9.68 -14.26 -28.88
CA GLU A 69 9.00 -15.23 -29.75
C GLU A 69 8.18 -14.54 -30.86
N HIS A 70 7.66 -13.35 -30.58
CA HIS A 70 6.78 -12.59 -31.46
C HIS A 70 7.25 -11.13 -31.64
N PRO A 71 8.43 -10.90 -32.27
CA PRO A 71 9.05 -9.58 -32.31
C PRO A 71 8.26 -8.52 -33.10
N SER A 72 7.40 -8.94 -34.04
CA SER A 72 6.55 -8.03 -34.81
C SER A 72 5.20 -7.72 -34.13
N TYR A 73 4.93 -8.26 -32.94
CA TYR A 73 3.67 -8.03 -32.24
C TYR A 73 3.73 -6.75 -31.41
N ILE A 74 3.26 -5.64 -31.98
CA ILE A 74 3.34 -4.30 -31.36
C ILE A 74 2.75 -4.24 -29.94
N ALA A 75 1.60 -4.87 -29.70
CA ALA A 75 0.94 -4.80 -28.41
C ALA A 75 1.80 -5.39 -27.27
N GLY A 76 2.61 -6.41 -27.57
CA GLY A 76 3.56 -6.96 -26.58
C GLY A 76 4.62 -5.95 -26.15
N TRP A 77 5.15 -5.18 -27.11
CA TRP A 77 6.10 -4.10 -26.82
C TRP A 77 5.44 -2.94 -26.04
N LEU A 78 4.19 -2.62 -26.33
CA LEU A 78 3.43 -1.59 -25.59
C LEU A 78 3.17 -2.01 -24.14
N GLU A 79 2.80 -3.28 -23.89
CA GLU A 79 2.61 -3.79 -22.53
C GLU A 79 3.94 -3.86 -21.77
N LEU A 80 5.02 -4.30 -22.43
CA LEU A 80 6.36 -4.29 -21.85
C LEU A 80 6.79 -2.87 -21.43
N ALA A 81 6.53 -1.87 -22.29
CA ALA A 81 6.80 -0.47 -21.98
C ALA A 81 6.00 0.03 -20.76
N LYS A 82 4.71 -0.33 -20.66
CA LYS A 82 3.88 0.00 -19.49
C LYS A 82 4.42 -0.63 -18.21
N SER A 83 4.81 -1.90 -18.25
CA SER A 83 5.33 -2.59 -17.07
C SER A 83 6.67 -2.01 -16.62
N TYR A 84 7.58 -1.68 -17.55
CA TYR A 84 8.82 -0.98 -17.23
C TYR A 84 8.58 0.41 -16.63
N TYR A 85 7.63 1.18 -17.17
CA TYR A 85 7.29 2.49 -16.64
C TYR A 85 6.73 2.41 -15.21
N LYS A 86 5.87 1.42 -14.91
CA LYS A 86 5.30 1.20 -13.57
C LYS A 86 6.38 0.99 -12.50
N ILE A 87 7.48 0.32 -12.86
CA ILE A 87 8.59 0.04 -11.92
C ILE A 87 9.67 1.12 -11.90
N GLY A 88 9.54 2.18 -12.71
CA GLY A 88 10.49 3.29 -12.79
C GLY A 88 11.69 3.05 -13.71
N GLU A 89 11.68 1.96 -14.48
CA GLU A 89 12.73 1.63 -15.45
C GLU A 89 12.48 2.38 -16.78
N PHE A 90 12.53 3.70 -16.73
CA PHE A 90 12.13 4.56 -17.85
C PHE A 90 12.97 4.36 -19.13
N ALA A 91 14.25 4.03 -18.99
CA ALA A 91 15.12 3.76 -20.14
C ALA A 91 14.66 2.50 -20.90
N LEU A 92 14.31 1.44 -20.17
CA LEU A 92 13.80 0.20 -20.76
C LEU A 92 12.40 0.41 -21.35
N ALA A 93 11.55 1.19 -20.68
CA ALA A 93 10.25 1.58 -21.22
C ALA A 93 10.40 2.32 -22.56
N GLN A 94 11.34 3.27 -22.65
CA GLN A 94 11.61 4.01 -23.88
C GLN A 94 12.16 3.11 -24.99
N SER A 95 13.03 2.15 -24.67
CA SER A 95 13.51 1.17 -25.65
C SER A 95 12.38 0.29 -26.18
N ALA A 96 11.47 -0.19 -25.31
CA ALA A 96 10.30 -0.94 -25.74
C ALA A 96 9.37 -0.11 -26.65
N LEU A 97 9.18 1.18 -26.36
CA LEU A 97 8.44 2.10 -27.24
C LEU A 97 9.11 2.31 -28.59
N GLN A 98 10.45 2.36 -28.65
CA GLN A 98 11.19 2.46 -29.92
C GLN A 98 11.00 1.20 -30.77
N ASN A 99 11.02 0.01 -30.15
CA ASN A 99 10.72 -1.24 -30.86
C ASN A 99 9.28 -1.23 -31.40
N ALA A 100 8.30 -0.81 -30.59
CA ALA A 100 6.92 -0.64 -31.05
C ALA A 100 6.82 0.34 -32.24
N GLU A 101 7.51 1.48 -32.16
CA GLU A 101 7.56 2.48 -33.23
C GLU A 101 8.19 1.95 -34.52
N SER A 102 9.22 1.10 -34.41
CA SER A 102 9.86 0.51 -35.60
C SER A 102 8.94 -0.46 -36.37
N ILE A 103 7.93 -1.02 -35.68
CA ILE A 103 6.96 -1.97 -36.26
C ILE A 103 5.78 -1.23 -36.88
N ASP A 104 5.14 -0.35 -36.11
CA ASP A 104 4.05 0.51 -36.61
C ASP A 104 4.19 1.93 -36.03
N PRO A 105 4.84 2.84 -36.79
CA PRO A 105 5.00 4.23 -36.40
C PRO A 105 3.69 5.00 -36.29
N ASN A 106 2.62 4.54 -36.96
CA ASN A 106 1.35 5.24 -37.04
C ASN A 106 0.31 4.73 -36.03
N SER A 107 0.68 3.75 -35.19
CA SER A 107 -0.18 3.20 -34.15
C SER A 107 -0.73 4.30 -33.22
N GLU A 108 -2.06 4.39 -33.14
CA GLU A 108 -2.74 5.33 -32.24
C GLU A 108 -2.49 4.99 -30.76
N ASP A 109 -2.37 3.70 -30.43
CA ASP A 109 -2.04 3.24 -29.08
C ASP A 109 -0.63 3.68 -28.66
N LEU A 110 0.34 3.59 -29.58
CA LEU A 110 1.71 4.06 -29.35
C LEU A 110 1.74 5.58 -29.10
N LYS A 111 1.05 6.38 -29.93
CA LYS A 111 0.97 7.84 -29.76
C LYS A 111 0.34 8.22 -28.42
N SER A 112 -0.75 7.55 -28.07
CA SER A 112 -1.46 7.75 -26.81
C SER A 112 -0.56 7.43 -25.61
N LEU A 113 0.18 6.31 -25.68
CA LEU A 113 1.07 5.87 -24.61
C LEU A 113 2.27 6.81 -24.44
N LYS A 114 2.91 7.24 -25.54
CA LYS A 114 4.00 8.24 -25.51
C LYS A 114 3.56 9.55 -24.86
N THR A 115 2.36 10.03 -25.20
CA THR A 115 1.80 11.25 -24.61
C THR A 115 1.61 11.08 -23.09
N LYS A 116 1.15 9.91 -22.66
CA LYS A 116 0.98 9.59 -21.24
C LYS A 116 2.30 9.53 -20.46
N PHE A 117 3.40 9.11 -21.09
CA PHE A 117 4.70 9.01 -20.41
C PHE A 117 5.46 10.34 -20.33
N ASN A 118 5.08 11.32 -21.15
CA ASN A 118 5.71 12.65 -21.18
C ASN A 118 4.97 13.70 -20.31
N ASN A 119 3.82 13.36 -19.75
CA ASN A 119 3.03 14.20 -18.83
C ASN A 119 3.23 13.77 -17.38
#